data_AF-A0A2X3FP74-F1
#
_entry.id   AF-A0A2X3FP74-F1
#
_cell.length_a   1.000
_cell.length_b   1.000
_cell.length_c   1.000
_cell.angle_alpha   90.00
_cell.angle_beta   90.00
_cell.angle_gamma   90.00
#
_symmetry.space_group_name_H-M   'P 1'
#
loop_
_entity.id
_entity.type
_entity.pdbx_description
1 polymer ?
#
loop_
_entity_poly.entity_id
_entity_poly.type
_entity_poly.pdbx_seq_one_letter_code
_entity_poly.pdbx_strand_id
1 'polypeptide(L)'
;MGTGMAVDMALRTHEIPYVWPPAVEKQVSGLKEQVPEEAKVDASIYARCRWLPLTAKMPRDFDDAVYCEKKRGGGWRLLGRPLPTSATTWRPGTPLDAEARSRGTSVYFPSQVVPMLPEVLSNGLCSLNPQVDRLCMVCEMTISSKGRLTGYKIL
;
A
#
# COMPACT_ATOMS: atom_id res chain seq x y z
N MET A 1 20.36 -24.76 15.31
CA MET A 1 20.13 -23.30 15.40
C MET A 1 18.66 -23.06 15.11
N GLY A 2 17.92 -22.40 16.00
CA GLY A 2 16.53 -22.06 15.75
C GLY A 2 16.42 -21.00 14.65
N THR A 3 15.31 -20.98 13.90
CA THR A 3 15.07 -20.03 12.80
C THR A 3 15.20 -18.57 13.23
N GLY A 4 14.79 -18.23 14.46
CA GLY A 4 14.94 -16.87 15.01
C GLY A 4 16.40 -16.40 15.14
N MET A 5 17.32 -17.27 15.58
CA MET A 5 18.73 -16.91 15.71
C MET A 5 19.39 -16.62 14.34
N ALA A 6 18.98 -17.33 13.30
CA ALA A 6 19.46 -17.09 11.94
C ALA A 6 18.98 -15.74 11.39
N VAL A 7 17.71 -15.38 11.64
CA VAL A 7 17.16 -14.05 11.28
C VAL A 7 17.91 -12.96 12.03
N ASP A 8 18.10 -13.12 13.34
CA ASP A 8 18.83 -12.19 14.19
C ASP A 8 20.27 -11.93 13.72
N MET A 9 20.98 -12.98 13.28
CA MET A 9 22.31 -12.86 12.71
C MET A 9 22.26 -12.08 11.38
N ALA A 10 21.35 -12.45 10.47
CA ALA A 10 21.22 -11.78 9.19
C ALA A 10 20.91 -10.28 9.33
N LEU A 11 20.01 -9.92 10.25
CA LEU A 11 19.66 -8.52 10.53
C LEU A 11 20.88 -7.70 10.95
N ARG A 12 21.72 -8.25 11.82
CA ARG A 12 22.91 -7.55 12.33
C ARG A 12 24.04 -7.52 11.31
N THR A 13 24.31 -8.65 10.63
CA THR A 13 25.38 -8.76 9.63
C THR A 13 25.15 -7.86 8.42
N HIS A 14 23.90 -7.68 8.01
CA HIS A 14 23.54 -6.84 6.86
C HIS A 14 23.02 -5.45 7.27
N GLU A 15 23.14 -5.09 8.55
CA GLU A 15 22.72 -3.79 9.08
C GLU A 15 21.28 -3.42 8.71
N ILE A 16 20.38 -4.42 8.66
CA ILE A 16 18.98 -4.21 8.31
C ILE A 16 18.29 -3.53 9.51
N PRO A 17 17.77 -2.32 9.38
CA PRO A 17 17.03 -1.66 10.46
C PRO A 17 15.73 -2.41 10.79
N TYR A 18 15.63 -2.89 12.03
CA TYR A 18 14.46 -3.67 12.50
C TYR A 18 13.80 -3.09 13.75
N VAL A 19 14.45 -2.17 14.46
CA VAL A 19 13.91 -1.47 15.65
C VAL A 19 13.32 -0.14 15.22
N TRP A 20 12.13 0.20 15.73
CA TRP A 20 11.49 1.49 15.44
C TRP A 20 12.08 2.61 16.32
N PRO A 21 12.47 3.75 15.74
CA PRO A 21 12.85 4.92 16.54
C PRO A 21 11.66 5.45 17.37
N PRO A 22 11.86 5.94 18.60
CA PRO A 22 10.77 6.50 19.42
C PRO A 22 10.01 7.66 18.75
N ALA A 23 10.68 8.42 17.88
CA ALA A 23 10.05 9.48 17.11
C ALA A 23 9.04 8.95 16.08
N VAL A 24 9.28 7.77 15.51
CA VAL A 24 8.35 7.09 14.60
C VAL A 24 7.15 6.57 15.40
N GLU A 25 7.39 5.92 16.53
CA GLU A 25 6.32 5.42 17.42
C GLU A 25 5.39 6.56 17.87
N LYS A 26 5.97 7.69 18.29
CA LYS A 26 5.22 8.90 18.66
C LYS A 26 4.43 9.50 17.49
N GLN A 27 4.96 9.42 16.26
CA GLN A 27 4.27 9.92 15.08
C GLN A 27 3.05 9.04 14.75
N VAL A 28 3.20 7.72 14.81
CA VAL A 28 2.11 6.80 14.43
C VAL A 28 1.08 6.58 15.53
N SER A 29 1.38 6.88 16.80
CA SER A 29 0.44 6.70 17.91
C SER A 29 -0.83 7.57 17.80
N GLY A 30 -0.78 8.65 17.02
CA GLY A 30 -1.93 9.53 16.77
C GLY A 30 -2.82 9.10 15.59
N LEU A 31 -2.45 8.04 14.86
CA LEU A 31 -3.20 7.58 13.71
C LEU A 31 -4.49 6.88 14.14
N LYS A 32 -5.60 7.26 13.50
CA LYS A 32 -6.89 6.59 13.64
C LYS A 32 -6.98 5.45 12.62
N GLU A 33 -7.75 4.41 12.94
CA GLU A 33 -7.93 3.26 12.06
C GLU A 33 -8.77 3.56 10.80
N GLN A 34 -9.58 4.63 10.86
CA GLN A 34 -10.49 5.02 9.79
C GLN A 34 -10.04 6.30 9.10
N VAL A 35 -10.30 6.36 7.79
CA VAL A 35 -10.07 7.56 6.99
C VAL A 35 -11.05 8.67 7.43
N PRO A 36 -10.55 9.85 7.81
CA PRO A 36 -11.40 10.98 8.20
C PRO A 36 -12.27 11.45 7.02
N GLU A 37 -13.51 11.89 7.30
CA GLU A 37 -14.47 12.33 6.28
C GLU A 37 -13.93 13.51 5.45
N GLU A 38 -13.16 14.40 6.07
CA GLU A 38 -12.54 15.55 5.39
C GLU A 38 -11.54 15.13 4.31
N ALA A 39 -11.00 13.90 4.39
CA ALA A 39 -10.08 13.35 3.40
C ALA A 39 -10.79 12.59 2.26
N LYS A 40 -12.12 12.40 2.31
CA LYS A 40 -12.90 11.68 1.28
C LYS A 40 -13.41 12.57 0.15
N VAL A 41 -13.16 13.88 0.24
CA VAL A 41 -13.54 14.87 -0.78
C VAL A 41 -12.81 14.52 -2.07
N ASP A 42 -13.55 14.21 -3.15
CA ASP A 42 -13.10 13.73 -4.47
C ASP A 42 -13.02 12.19 -4.71
N ALA A 43 -13.33 11.35 -3.71
CA ALA A 43 -13.21 9.88 -3.80
C ALA A 43 -14.48 9.11 -4.23
N SER A 44 -15.60 9.80 -4.50
CA SER A 44 -16.94 9.18 -4.49
C SER A 44 -17.28 8.29 -5.70
N ILE A 45 -16.66 8.51 -6.86
CA ILE A 45 -16.98 7.76 -8.09
C ILE A 45 -16.42 6.33 -8.02
N TYR A 46 -15.21 6.17 -7.46
CA TYR A 46 -14.50 4.89 -7.41
C TYR A 46 -14.93 3.97 -6.27
N ALA A 47 -15.57 4.51 -5.23
CA ALA A 47 -16.14 3.73 -4.13
C ALA A 47 -17.22 2.73 -4.60
N ARG A 48 -17.84 2.98 -5.76
CA ARG A 48 -18.89 2.11 -6.34
C ARG A 48 -18.33 0.94 -7.16
N CYS A 49 -17.04 0.94 -7.48
CA CYS A 49 -16.43 -0.12 -8.26
C CYS A 49 -16.25 -1.39 -7.41
N ARG A 50 -16.49 -2.56 -8.01
CA ARG A 50 -16.23 -3.86 -7.37
C ARG A 50 -14.76 -4.22 -7.53
N TRP A 51 -13.93 -3.59 -6.71
CA TRP A 51 -12.48 -3.82 -6.68
C TRP A 51 -12.15 -5.25 -6.25
N LEU A 52 -11.18 -5.84 -6.94
CA LEU A 52 -10.60 -7.13 -6.58
C LEU A 52 -9.13 -6.90 -6.20
N PRO A 53 -8.74 -7.15 -4.94
CA PRO A 53 -7.33 -7.16 -4.55
C PRO A 53 -6.54 -8.19 -5.35
N LEU A 54 -5.33 -7.84 -5.80
CA LEU A 54 -4.40 -8.77 -6.42
C LEU A 54 -3.43 -9.27 -5.37
N THR A 55 -3.62 -10.51 -4.92
CA THR A 55 -2.99 -10.97 -3.69
C THR A 55 -2.70 -12.47 -3.74
N ALA A 56 -1.59 -12.88 -3.13
CA ALA A 56 -1.26 -14.30 -2.91
C ALA A 56 -2.15 -14.91 -1.81
N LYS A 57 -1.94 -16.17 -1.46
CA LYS A 57 -2.86 -16.91 -0.56
C LYS A 57 -2.94 -16.35 0.88
N MET A 58 -2.02 -15.48 1.33
CA MET A 58 -1.90 -15.03 2.74
C MET A 58 -1.24 -13.63 3.01
N PRO A 59 -1.31 -12.57 2.19
CA PRO A 59 -0.77 -11.28 2.58
C PRO A 59 -1.71 -10.53 3.53
N ARG A 60 -1.13 -9.66 4.36
CA ARG A 60 -1.86 -8.74 5.26
C ARG A 60 -1.84 -7.30 4.73
N ASP A 61 -0.98 -7.05 3.76
CA ASP A 61 -0.72 -5.85 2.98
C ASP A 61 -1.34 -6.00 1.59
N PHE A 62 -2.56 -5.49 1.41
CA PHE A 62 -3.19 -5.42 0.09
C PHE A 62 -2.80 -4.10 -0.55
N ASP A 63 -1.74 -4.10 -1.36
CA ASP A 63 -1.21 -2.87 -1.97
C ASP A 63 -1.94 -2.46 -3.25
N ASP A 64 -2.49 -3.44 -3.97
CA ASP A 64 -3.11 -3.23 -5.27
C ASP A 64 -4.47 -3.92 -5.44
N ALA A 65 -5.35 -3.22 -6.13
CA ALA A 65 -6.64 -3.74 -6.54
C ALA A 65 -6.95 -3.33 -7.97
N VAL A 66 -7.70 -4.17 -8.67
CA VAL A 66 -8.10 -3.95 -10.06
C VAL A 66 -9.61 -3.99 -10.22
N TYR A 67 -10.08 -3.22 -11.18
CA TYR A 67 -11.43 -3.26 -11.71
C TYR A 67 -11.37 -3.08 -13.23
N CYS A 68 -12.15 -3.84 -13.99
CA CYS A 68 -12.21 -3.67 -15.44
C CYS A 68 -13.64 -3.76 -15.98
N GLU A 69 -13.90 -2.99 -17.04
CA GLU A 69 -15.16 -3.01 -17.77
C GLU A 69 -14.91 -2.96 -19.29
N LYS A 70 -15.81 -3.56 -20.07
CA LYS A 70 -15.75 -3.50 -21.54
C LYS A 70 -16.17 -2.10 -22.01
N LYS A 71 -15.43 -1.53 -22.97
CA LYS A 71 -15.82 -0.26 -23.60
C LYS A 71 -16.84 -0.49 -24.71
N ARG A 72 -17.77 0.44 -24.88
CA ARG A 72 -18.67 0.48 -26.03
C ARG A 72 -17.83 0.65 -27.31
N GLY A 73 -17.98 -0.27 -28.27
CA GLY A 73 -17.16 -0.31 -29.49
C GLY A 73 -15.90 -1.19 -29.42
N GLY A 74 -15.68 -1.89 -28.30
CA GLY A 74 -14.59 -2.85 -28.14
C GLY A 74 -13.42 -2.32 -27.29
N GLY A 75 -12.64 -3.26 -26.74
CA GLY A 75 -11.60 -2.95 -25.77
C GLY A 75 -12.13 -2.84 -24.33
N TRP A 76 -11.29 -2.29 -23.45
CA TRP A 76 -11.48 -2.28 -22.01
C TRP A 76 -11.11 -0.94 -21.38
N ARG A 77 -11.79 -0.62 -20.29
CA ARG A 77 -11.34 0.36 -19.31
C ARG A 77 -10.85 -0.43 -18.10
N LEU A 78 -9.61 -0.21 -17.72
CA LEU A 78 -8.97 -0.87 -16.58
C LEU A 78 -8.66 0.20 -15.55
N LEU A 79 -9.12 0.01 -14.33
CA LEU A 79 -8.71 0.78 -13.18
C LEU A 79 -7.73 -0.07 -12.38
N GLY A 80 -6.50 0.40 -12.27
CA GLY A 80 -5.53 -0.12 -11.32
C GLY A 80 -5.41 0.84 -10.15
N ARG A 81 -5.35 0.30 -8.94
CA ARG A 81 -5.18 1.07 -7.71
C ARG A 81 -3.81 0.77 -7.10
N PRO A 82 -2.71 1.38 -7.58
CA PRO A 82 -1.40 1.20 -6.98
C PRO A 82 -1.30 2.06 -5.71
N LEU A 83 -1.30 1.40 -4.56
CA LEU A 83 -1.03 1.95 -3.23
C LEU A 83 -1.95 3.10 -2.75
N PRO A 84 -2.11 3.24 -1.43
CA PRO A 84 -2.79 4.38 -0.84
C PRO A 84 -1.97 5.66 -0.96
N THR A 85 -2.67 6.76 -1.22
CA THR A 85 -2.07 8.10 -1.25
C THR A 85 -1.46 8.43 0.10
N SER A 86 -0.16 8.71 0.02
CA SER A 86 0.77 9.05 1.08
C SER A 86 0.43 10.32 1.87
N ALA A 87 -0.23 11.29 1.24
CA ALA A 87 -0.22 12.68 1.70
C ALA A 87 -0.80 12.91 3.12
N THR A 88 -1.74 12.06 3.56
CA THR A 88 -2.37 12.16 4.88
C THR A 88 -1.63 11.39 5.96
N THR A 89 -0.89 10.33 5.61
CA THR A 89 -0.27 9.38 6.55
C THR A 89 1.26 9.53 6.67
N TRP A 90 1.95 9.95 5.62
CA TRP A 90 3.39 10.22 5.64
C TRP A 90 3.73 11.44 4.77
N ARG A 91 4.60 12.30 5.30
CA ARG A 91 5.03 13.53 4.62
C ARG A 91 6.55 13.56 4.55
N PRO A 92 7.11 14.11 3.45
CA PRO A 92 8.55 14.33 3.36
C PRO A 92 9.08 15.09 4.58
N GLY A 93 10.23 14.66 5.09
CA GLY A 93 10.89 15.28 6.24
C GLY A 93 10.32 14.89 7.61
N THR A 94 9.37 13.96 7.69
CA THR A 94 8.89 13.41 8.97
C THR A 94 9.79 12.27 9.47
N PRO A 95 9.78 11.93 10.78
CA PRO A 95 10.49 10.75 11.30
C PRO A 95 10.16 9.46 10.53
N LEU A 96 8.90 9.26 10.16
CA LEU A 96 8.45 8.12 9.38
C LEU A 96 9.03 8.11 7.95
N ASP A 97 9.15 9.26 7.27
CA ASP A 97 9.79 9.35 5.94
C ASP A 97 11.29 9.03 6.03
N ALA A 98 11.98 9.57 7.04
CA ALA A 98 13.38 9.28 7.27
C ALA A 98 13.62 7.79 7.53
N GLU A 99 12.79 7.17 8.37
CA GLU A 99 12.87 5.74 8.67
C GLU A 99 12.52 4.89 7.44
N ALA A 100 11.43 5.18 6.73
CA ALA A 100 11.06 4.46 5.52
C ALA A 100 12.18 4.50 4.47
N ARG A 101 12.85 5.66 4.31
CA ARG A 101 14.02 5.81 3.43
C ARG A 101 15.23 5.03 3.93
N SER A 102 15.46 5.00 5.24
CA SER A 102 16.53 4.21 5.88
C SER A 102 16.34 2.71 5.63
N ARG A 103 15.10 2.21 5.77
CA ARG A 103 14.76 0.80 5.47
C ARG A 103 14.80 0.49 3.98
N GLY A 104 14.30 1.41 3.14
CA GLY A 104 14.24 1.31 1.68
C GLY A 104 13.21 0.32 1.14
N THR A 105 13.09 -0.87 1.75
CA THR A 105 12.14 -1.91 1.36
C THR A 105 11.79 -2.82 2.56
N SER A 106 10.69 -3.56 2.45
CA SER A 106 10.35 -4.60 3.41
C SER A 106 11.20 -5.85 3.16
N VAL A 107 11.70 -6.48 4.23
CA VAL A 107 12.50 -7.70 4.14
C VAL A 107 11.68 -8.90 4.61
N TYR A 108 11.50 -9.89 3.73
CA TYR A 108 10.68 -11.07 3.98
C TYR A 108 11.57 -12.29 4.27
N PHE A 109 11.66 -12.68 5.55
CA PHE A 109 12.27 -13.94 5.97
C PHE A 109 11.22 -15.07 5.95
N PRO A 110 11.63 -16.35 5.91
CA PRO A 110 10.71 -17.49 5.89
C PRO A 110 9.66 -17.51 7.02
N SER A 111 9.97 -16.93 8.19
CA SER A 111 9.09 -16.92 9.36
C SER A 111 8.76 -15.52 9.91
N GLN A 112 9.26 -14.45 9.30
CA GLN A 112 9.12 -13.09 9.82
C GLN A 112 9.25 -12.07 8.69
N VAL A 113 8.48 -10.98 8.78
CA VAL A 113 8.66 -9.80 7.92
C VAL A 113 9.25 -8.67 8.76
N VAL A 114 10.23 -7.97 8.22
CA VAL A 114 10.68 -6.67 8.72
C VAL A 114 10.13 -5.61 7.78
N PRO A 115 9.01 -4.95 8.15
CA PRO A 115 8.31 -4.08 7.22
C PRO A 115 9.00 -2.72 7.10
N MET A 116 8.88 -2.12 5.92
CA MET A 116 9.34 -0.75 5.64
C MET A 116 8.54 0.29 6.43
N LEU A 117 7.25 0.05 6.62
CA LEU A 117 6.33 0.90 7.38
C LEU A 117 5.80 0.17 8.62
N PRO A 118 5.48 0.88 9.71
CA PRO A 118 4.81 0.29 10.86
C PRO A 118 3.50 -0.40 10.48
N GLU A 119 3.16 -1.48 11.18
CA GLU A 119 2.02 -2.35 10.84
C GLU A 119 0.67 -1.61 10.84
N VAL A 120 0.50 -0.61 11.70
CA VAL A 120 -0.70 0.26 11.72
C VAL A 120 -0.93 0.98 10.39
N LEU A 121 0.15 1.24 9.65
CA LEU A 121 0.10 1.73 8.28
C LEU A 121 -0.03 0.56 7.31
N SER A 122 0.98 -0.31 7.23
CA SER A 122 1.08 -1.32 6.16
C SER A 122 -0.13 -2.27 6.11
N ASN A 123 -0.63 -2.70 7.26
CA ASN A 123 -1.76 -3.64 7.36
C ASN A 123 -3.10 -2.92 7.62
N GLY A 124 -3.04 -1.62 7.93
CA GLY A 124 -4.18 -0.81 8.36
C GLY A 124 -4.58 0.22 7.32
N LEU A 125 -4.14 1.46 7.53
CA LEU A 125 -4.51 2.61 6.70
C LEU A 125 -4.00 2.51 5.26
N CYS A 126 -2.87 1.81 5.07
CA CYS A 126 -2.27 1.60 3.78
C CYS A 126 -2.63 0.28 3.11
N SER A 127 -3.43 -0.57 3.77
CA SER A 127 -3.93 -1.81 3.18
C SER A 127 -5.33 -1.59 2.62
N LEU A 128 -5.59 -2.12 1.42
CA LEU A 128 -6.89 -2.11 0.76
C LEU A 128 -7.85 -3.16 1.35
N ASN A 129 -8.02 -3.08 2.67
CA ASN A 129 -8.87 -3.99 3.43
C ASN A 129 -10.31 -3.99 2.90
N PRO A 130 -10.97 -5.15 2.87
CA PRO A 130 -12.32 -5.26 2.32
C PRO A 130 -13.32 -4.47 3.16
N GLN A 131 -14.32 -3.89 2.48
CA GLN A 131 -15.49 -3.24 3.10
C GLN A 131 -15.19 -2.02 3.99
N VAL A 132 -14.01 -1.41 3.85
CA VAL A 132 -13.65 -0.19 4.54
C VAL A 132 -13.14 0.86 3.55
N ASP A 133 -13.48 2.12 3.80
CA ASP A 133 -12.98 3.23 2.98
C ASP A 133 -11.47 3.37 3.16
N ARG A 134 -10.78 3.52 2.02
CA ARG A 134 -9.33 3.69 1.94
C ARG A 134 -9.03 4.72 0.88
N LEU A 135 -8.09 5.63 1.18
CA LEU A 135 -7.57 6.57 0.19
C LEU A 135 -6.69 5.82 -0.82
N CYS A 136 -6.62 6.31 -2.05
CA CYS A 136 -5.74 5.75 -3.07
C CYS A 136 -5.55 6.66 -4.25
N MET A 137 -4.46 6.37 -4.94
CA MET A 137 -4.24 6.87 -6.28
C MET A 137 -4.78 5.83 -7.26
N VAL A 138 -5.51 6.28 -8.28
CA VAL A 138 -6.10 5.40 -9.29
C VAL A 138 -5.45 5.69 -10.64
N CYS A 139 -4.88 4.66 -11.25
CA CYS A 139 -4.49 4.69 -12.65
C CYS A 139 -5.63 4.16 -13.50
N GLU A 140 -6.33 5.04 -14.19
CA GLU A 140 -7.33 4.68 -15.18
C GLU A 140 -6.67 4.52 -16.55
N MET A 141 -6.79 3.33 -17.13
CA MET A 141 -6.23 2.95 -18.42
C MET A 141 -7.33 2.57 -19.41
N THR A 142 -7.07 2.86 -20.68
CA THR A 142 -7.89 2.40 -21.81
C THR A 142 -7.10 1.41 -22.66
N ILE A 143 -7.66 0.23 -22.89
CA ILE A 143 -7.03 -0.85 -23.63
C ILE A 143 -7.88 -1.16 -24.86
N SER A 144 -7.27 -1.28 -26.03
CA SER A 144 -7.94 -1.69 -27.27
C SER A 144 -8.38 -3.17 -27.23
N SER A 145 -9.22 -3.58 -28.19
CA SER A 145 -9.62 -4.98 -28.35
C SER A 145 -8.46 -5.95 -28.64
N LYS A 146 -7.32 -5.43 -29.09
CA LYS A 146 -6.09 -6.19 -29.35
C LYS A 146 -5.09 -6.15 -28.19
N GLY A 147 -5.50 -5.63 -27.02
CA GLY A 147 -4.64 -5.57 -25.83
C GLY A 147 -3.64 -4.40 -25.80
N ARG A 148 -3.67 -3.48 -26.76
CA ARG A 148 -2.79 -2.29 -26.76
C ARG A 148 -3.34 -1.19 -25.86
N LEU A 149 -2.49 -0.63 -24.99
CA LEU A 149 -2.80 0.59 -24.23
C LEU A 149 -3.01 1.78 -25.17
N THR A 150 -4.17 2.44 -25.06
CA THR A 150 -4.55 3.58 -25.90
C THR A 150 -4.52 4.91 -25.15
N GLY A 151 -4.36 4.89 -23.83
CA GLY A 151 -4.25 6.09 -23.00
C GLY A 151 -4.42 5.77 -21.52
N TYR A 152 -3.94 6.67 -20.66
CA TYR A 152 -4.05 6.56 -19.22
C TYR A 152 -4.23 7.94 -18.57
N LYS A 153 -4.72 7.96 -17.33
CA LYS A 153 -4.70 9.13 -16.44
C LYS A 153 -4.54 8.67 -15.00
N ILE A 154 -3.90 9.51 -14.19
CA ILE A 154 -3.74 9.32 -12.75
C ILE A 154 -4.74 10.23 -12.05
N LEU A 155 -5.42 9.68 -11.04
CA LEU A 155 -6.47 10.33 -10.27
C LEU A 155 -6.18 10.19 -8.78
#